data_AF-A0A969F5Q9-F1
#
_entry.id   AF-A0A969F5Q9-F1
#
_cell.length_a   1.000
_cell.length_b   1.000
_cell.length_c   1.000
_cell.angle_alpha   90.00
_cell.angle_beta   90.00
_cell.angle_gamma   90.00
#
_symmetry.space_group_name_H-M   'P 1'
#
loop_
_entity.id
_entity.type
_entity.pdbx_description
1 polymer ?
#
loop_
_entity_poly.entity_id
_entity_poly.type
_entity_poly.pdbx_seq_one_letter_code
_entity_poly.pdbx_strand_id
1 'polypeptide(L)'
;MMYTDFPTFPYLLTDFHKGVNFFDVAEPLPTVGTPAPNQLFIFLPERFADVTAVQEQYPGGEVETVNGRTRSPLFLLYTLPGDS
;
A
#
# COMPACT_ATOMS: atom_id res chain seq x y z
N MET A 1 11.88 -19.27 -20.05
CA MET A 1 11.44 -18.15 -19.20
C MET A 1 9.93 -18.20 -19.14
N MET A 2 9.37 -18.43 -17.96
CA MET A 2 7.93 -18.44 -17.76
C MET A 2 7.50 -16.99 -17.58
N TYR A 3 6.90 -16.40 -18.62
CA TYR A 3 6.16 -15.15 -18.48
C TYR A 3 4.88 -15.51 -17.74
N THR A 4 4.85 -15.26 -16.44
CA THR A 4 3.59 -15.28 -15.70
C THR A 4 2.85 -14.02 -16.10
N ASP A 5 2.10 -14.09 -17.20
CA ASP A 5 1.05 -13.11 -17.47
C ASP A 5 0.16 -13.02 -16.21
N PHE A 6 -0.06 -11.80 -15.77
CA PHE A 6 -0.77 -11.40 -14.56
C PHE A 6 -1.99 -12.28 -14.24
N PRO A 7 -2.31 -12.47 -12.94
CA PRO A 7 -3.35 -13.39 -12.53
C PRO A 7 -4.70 -13.01 -13.16
N THR A 8 -5.44 -14.07 -13.50
CA THR A 8 -6.79 -14.14 -14.07
C THR A 8 -7.89 -13.52 -13.18
N PHE A 9 -7.68 -12.30 -12.70
CA PHE A 9 -8.66 -11.48 -11.97
C PHE A 9 -9.51 -10.49 -12.81
N PRO A 10 -9.66 -10.58 -14.16
CA PRO A 10 -10.55 -9.64 -14.85
C PRO A 10 -12.03 -9.84 -14.47
N TYR A 11 -12.39 -10.89 -13.71
CA TYR A 11 -13.79 -11.19 -13.40
C TYR A 11 -14.40 -10.39 -12.25
N LEU A 12 -13.60 -9.75 -11.38
CA LEU A 12 -14.13 -9.17 -10.12
C LEU A 12 -14.20 -7.65 -10.09
N LEU A 13 -13.63 -6.97 -11.08
CA LEU A 13 -13.34 -5.54 -10.94
C LEU A 13 -13.53 -4.80 -12.27
N THR A 14 -14.72 -4.21 -12.46
CA THR A 14 -15.18 -3.66 -13.74
C THR A 14 -14.54 -2.32 -14.13
N ASP A 15 -13.92 -1.60 -13.19
CA ASP A 15 -13.46 -0.21 -13.40
C ASP A 15 -11.93 -0.06 -13.37
N PHE A 16 -11.17 -1.06 -13.84
CA PHE A 16 -9.71 -0.94 -13.92
C PHE A 16 -9.22 -0.38 -15.26
N HIS A 17 -8.49 0.73 -15.18
CA HIS A 17 -7.78 1.40 -16.25
C HIS A 17 -6.26 1.22 -16.05
N LYS A 18 -5.61 0.59 -17.04
CA LYS A 18 -4.15 0.41 -17.07
C LYS A 18 -3.44 1.76 -17.01
N GLY A 19 -2.49 1.90 -16.08
CA GLY A 19 -1.75 3.14 -15.82
C GLY A 19 -2.49 4.17 -14.95
N VAL A 20 -3.72 3.91 -14.53
CA VAL A 20 -4.52 4.82 -13.68
C VAL A 20 -4.77 4.20 -12.30
N ASN A 21 -5.31 2.99 -12.26
CA ASN A 21 -5.54 2.21 -11.04
C ASN A 21 -5.08 0.75 -11.19
N PHE A 22 -4.53 0.38 -12.35
CA PHE A 22 -3.88 -0.90 -12.62
C PHE A 22 -2.49 -0.65 -13.21
N PHE A 23 -1.43 -0.87 -12.45
CA PHE A 23 -0.07 -0.76 -12.96
C PHE A 23 0.75 -1.97 -12.53
N ASP A 24 1.58 -2.43 -13.48
CA ASP A 24 2.58 -3.44 -13.23
C ASP A 24 3.72 -2.77 -12.47
N VAL A 25 4.07 -3.26 -11.28
CA VAL A 25 5.12 -2.66 -10.44
C VAL A 25 6.48 -3.12 -10.96
N ALA A 26 6.77 -2.81 -12.23
CA ALA A 26 8.07 -2.99 -12.84
C ALA A 26 8.99 -1.78 -12.62
N GLU A 27 8.41 -0.62 -12.32
CA GLU A 27 9.11 0.63 -11.99
C GLU A 27 8.74 1.07 -10.56
N PRO A 28 9.68 1.70 -9.83
CA PRO A 28 9.42 2.19 -8.49
C PRO A 28 8.26 3.20 -8.52
N LEU A 29 7.38 3.10 -7.51
CA LEU A 29 6.26 4.03 -7.34
C LEU A 29 6.78 5.48 -7.38
N PRO A 30 6.07 6.40 -8.04
CA PRO A 30 6.45 7.82 -8.02
C PRO A 30 6.54 8.27 -6.57
N THR A 31 7.60 9.01 -6.24
CA THR A 31 7.83 9.56 -4.90
C THR A 31 6.56 10.32 -4.49
N VAL A 32 5.88 9.81 -3.47
CA VAL A 32 4.61 10.40 -3.01
C VAL A 32 4.92 11.84 -2.61
N GLY A 33 4.11 12.81 -3.04
CA GLY A 33 4.40 14.24 -2.84
C GLY A 33 4.33 14.67 -1.37
N THR A 34 4.19 15.97 -1.12
CA THR A 34 3.81 16.47 0.22
C THR A 34 2.56 15.74 0.69
N PRO A 35 2.51 15.25 1.94
CA PRO A 35 1.36 14.51 2.40
C PRO A 35 0.12 15.39 2.41
N ALA A 36 -1.01 14.84 1.99
CA ALA A 36 -2.30 15.51 2.12
C ALA A 36 -2.73 15.55 3.59
N PRO A 37 -3.55 16.54 4.00
CA PRO A 37 -4.15 16.54 5.34
C PRO A 37 -4.97 15.26 5.56
N ASN A 38 -4.84 14.62 6.73
CA ASN A 38 -5.49 13.35 7.08
C ASN A 38 -5.15 12.18 6.14
N GLN A 39 -3.93 12.15 5.60
CA GLN A 39 -3.50 11.07 4.73
C GLN A 39 -3.14 9.82 5.55
N LEU A 40 -3.81 8.71 5.23
CA LEU A 40 -3.59 7.39 5.82
C LEU A 40 -2.98 6.46 4.78
N PHE A 41 -1.95 5.71 5.19
CA PHE A 41 -1.40 4.63 4.38
C PHE A 41 -1.83 3.28 4.94
N ILE A 42 -2.24 2.37 4.06
CA ILE A 42 -2.68 1.02 4.42
C ILE A 42 -1.77 0.03 3.69
N PHE A 43 -1.14 -0.86 4.46
CA PHE A 43 -0.21 -1.86 3.93
C PHE A 43 -0.70 -3.26 4.24
N LEU A 44 -0.45 -4.17 3.30
CA LEU A 44 -0.61 -5.58 3.56
C LEU A 44 0.57 -6.10 4.42
N PRO A 45 0.36 -7.12 5.28
CA PRO A 45 1.39 -7.67 6.13
C PRO A 45 2.66 -8.09 5.40
N GLU A 46 2.53 -8.59 4.17
CA GLU A 46 3.64 -9.05 3.34
C GLU A 46 4.52 -7.89 2.82
N ARG A 47 4.04 -6.66 2.92
CA ARG A 47 4.70 -5.44 2.43
C ARG A 47 5.28 -4.57 3.54
N PHE A 48 5.71 -5.20 4.65
CA PHE A 48 6.32 -4.47 5.77
C PHE A 48 7.52 -3.60 5.35
N ALA A 49 8.29 -4.02 4.35
CA ALA A 49 9.41 -3.23 3.82
C ALA A 49 8.99 -1.86 3.25
N ASP A 50 7.77 -1.75 2.71
CA ASP A 50 7.26 -0.47 2.22
C ASP A 50 6.88 0.47 3.36
N VAL A 51 6.48 -0.07 4.53
CA VAL A 51 6.21 0.74 5.73
C VAL A 51 7.45 1.51 6.11
N THR A 52 8.61 0.85 6.10
CA THR A 52 9.90 1.49 6.38
C THR A 52 10.20 2.62 5.39
N ALA A 53 9.95 2.40 4.09
CA ALA A 53 10.17 3.44 3.08
C ALA A 53 9.27 4.67 3.31
N VAL A 54 8.01 4.46 3.70
CA VAL A 54 7.08 5.55 4.02
C VAL A 54 7.46 6.24 5.33
N GLN A 55 7.96 5.52 6.33
CA GLN A 55 8.48 6.10 7.58
C GLN A 55 9.74 6.94 7.37
N GLU A 56 10.64 6.51 6.47
CA GLU A 56 11.82 7.29 6.09
C GLU A 56 11.42 8.60 5.39
N GLN A 57 10.37 8.53 4.57
CA GLN A 57 9.88 9.68 3.83
C GLN A 57 9.07 10.67 4.69
N TYR A 58 8.28 10.18 5.63
CA TYR A 58 7.42 11.00 6.50
C TYR A 58 7.72 10.73 7.98
N PRO A 59 8.90 11.07 8.51
CA PRO A 59 9.29 10.68 9.86
C PRO A 59 8.35 11.22 10.94
N GLY A 60 8.15 10.43 12.00
CA GLY A 60 7.37 10.81 13.19
C GLY A 60 5.93 10.31 13.22
N GLY A 61 5.45 9.64 12.17
CA GLY A 61 4.14 8.97 12.18
C GLY A 61 4.12 7.66 12.98
N GLU A 62 2.92 7.11 13.19
CA GLU A 62 2.68 5.91 14.00
C GLU A 62 2.25 4.73 13.13
N VAL A 63 2.71 3.53 13.48
CA VAL A 63 2.28 2.28 12.82
C VAL A 63 1.34 1.53 13.75
N GLU A 64 0.11 1.28 13.30
CA GLU A 64 -0.85 0.43 13.98
C GLU A 64 -1.00 -0.90 13.23
N THR A 65 -1.07 -1.99 13.98
CA THR A 65 -1.38 -3.31 13.42
C THR A 65 -2.84 -3.65 13.63
N VAL A 66 -3.58 -3.84 12.54
CA VAL A 66 -4.98 -4.27 12.60
C VAL A 66 -5.06 -5.78 12.46
N ASN A 67 -5.61 -6.41 13.50
CA ASN A 67 -5.76 -7.86 13.57
C ASN A 67 -7.15 -8.29 13.08
N GLY A 68 -7.21 -9.39 12.35
CA GLY A 68 -8.47 -10.00 11.91
C GLY A 68 -8.89 -11.15 12.79
N ARG A 69 -10.14 -11.56 12.62
CA ARG A 69 -10.70 -12.72 13.32
C ARG A 69 -10.08 -14.05 12.86
N THR A 70 -9.73 -14.16 11.58
CA THR A 70 -9.22 -15.40 10.95
C THR A 70 -7.75 -15.30 10.52
N ARG A 71 -7.18 -14.08 10.55
CA ARG A 71 -5.80 -13.81 10.15
C ARG A 71 -5.27 -12.61 10.92
N SER A 72 -4.08 -12.74 11.49
CA SER A 72 -3.42 -11.66 12.23
C SER A 72 -1.94 -11.59 11.84
N PRO A 73 -1.45 -10.42 11.38
CA PRO A 73 -2.21 -9.20 11.11
C PRO A 73 -3.00 -9.25 9.79
N LEU A 74 -4.04 -8.43 9.65
CA LEU A 74 -4.78 -8.22 8.39
C LEU A 74 -4.12 -7.16 7.52
N PHE A 75 -3.79 -6.02 8.13
CA PHE A 75 -3.10 -4.91 7.50
C PHE A 75 -2.42 -4.07 8.57
N LEU A 76 -1.51 -3.22 8.11
CA LEU A 76 -0.80 -2.23 8.89
C LEU A 76 -1.32 -0.86 8.45
N LEU A 77 -1.56 0.01 9.41
CA LEU A 77 -1.90 1.40 9.17
C LEU A 77 -0.69 2.26 9.52
N TYR A 78 -0.40 3.26 8.70
CA TYR A 78 0.55 4.30 9.02
C TYR A 78 -0.15 5.65 8.99
N THR A 79 -0.19 6.30 10.16
CA THR A 79 -0.73 7.65 10.35
C THR A 79 0.40 8.66 10.41
N LEU A 80 0.21 9.80 9.76
CA LEU A 80 1.19 10.88 9.76
C LEU A 80 1.24 11.60 11.12
N PRO A 81 2.39 12.21 11.46
CA PRO A 81 2.51 12.97 12.71
C PRO A 81 1.50 14.14 12.74
N GLY A 82 0.68 14.18 13.78
CA GLY A 82 -0.29 15.27 14.01
C GLY A 82 -1.72 14.99 13.53
N ASP A 83 -2.00 13.81 12.96
CA ASP A 83 -3.35 13.34 12.61
C ASP A 83 -3.98 12.42 13.69
N SER A 84 -3.36 12.33 14.89
CA SER A 84 -3.78 11.51 16.04
C SER A 84 -4.74 12.20 17.01
#